data_AF-A0A7H8JQP0-F1
#
_entry.id   AF-A0A7H8JQP0-F1
#
_cell.length_a   1.000
_cell.length_b   1.000
_cell.length_c   1.000
_cell.angle_alpha   90.00
_cell.angle_beta   90.00
_cell.angle_gamma   90.00
#
_symmetry.space_group_name_H-M   'P 1'
#
loop_
_entity.id
_entity.type
_entity.pdbx_description
1 polymer ?
#
loop_
_entity_poly.entity_id
_entity_poly.type
_entity_poly.pdbx_seq_one_letter_code
_entity_poly.pdbx_strand_id
1 'polypeptide(L)'
;MDAVIAEVLTKAGIATNWTQTNLGALTEVSHGGYSWTVNLPPGEDEVPAKARVTGRLGYGGTEHMDAEATWGQTIAIVDAFMASKCVR
;
A
#
# COMPACT_ATOMS: atom_id res chain seq x y z
N MET A 1 3.08 -14.63 5.61
CA MET A 1 3.34 -13.49 4.70
C MET A 1 4.54 -13.84 3.86
N ASP A 2 4.47 -13.65 2.54
CA ASP A 2 5.64 -13.73 1.65
C ASP A 2 6.68 -12.65 2.03
N ALA A 3 7.96 -12.97 1.97
CA ALA A 3 9.03 -12.05 2.38
C ALA A 3 9.07 -10.77 1.52
N VAL A 4 8.84 -10.90 0.21
CA VAL A 4 8.81 -9.77 -0.72
C VAL A 4 7.63 -8.85 -0.42
N ILE A 5 6.46 -9.42 -0.12
CA ILE A 5 5.26 -8.65 0.25
C ILE A 5 5.50 -7.87 1.54
N ALA A 6 6.14 -8.49 2.54
CA ALA A 6 6.47 -7.80 3.79
C ALA A 6 7.39 -6.59 3.55
N GLU A 7 8.39 -6.74 2.67
CA GLU A 7 9.31 -5.65 2.31
C GLU A 7 8.63 -4.54 1.52
N VAL A 8 7.75 -4.87 0.58
CA VAL A 8 6.91 -3.91 -0.17
C VAL A 8 6.06 -3.08 0.79
N LEU A 9 5.40 -3.72 1.76
CA LEU A 9 4.59 -3.03 2.75
C LEU A 9 5.42 -2.15 3.70
N THR A 10 6.62 -2.59 4.10
CA THR A 10 7.55 -1.75 4.87
C THR A 10 7.96 -0.52 4.07
N LYS A 11 8.24 -0.66 2.77
CA LYS A 11 8.53 0.48 1.88
C LYS A 11 7.33 1.42 1.71
N ALA A 12 6.11 0.88 1.64
CA ALA A 12 4.90 1.69 1.59
C ALA A 12 4.74 2.54 2.86
N GLY A 13 5.16 2.03 4.03
CA GLY A 13 5.17 2.74 5.31
C GLY A 13 6.14 3.95 5.39
N ILE A 14 6.91 4.22 4.34
CA ILE A 14 7.74 5.42 4.20
C ILE A 14 7.51 6.14 2.86
N ALA A 15 6.47 5.73 2.11
CA ALA A 15 6.16 6.32 0.81
C ALA A 15 5.58 7.73 0.99
N THR A 16 6.04 8.68 0.19
CA THR A 16 5.57 10.07 0.20
C THR A 16 4.54 10.36 -0.87
N ASN A 17 4.41 9.47 -1.85
CA ASN A 17 3.53 9.66 -3.01
C ASN A 17 2.29 8.79 -2.85
N TRP A 18 1.18 9.42 -2.50
CA TRP A 18 -0.12 8.77 -2.35
C TRP A 18 -1.17 9.44 -3.23
N THR A 19 -1.98 8.62 -3.89
CA THR A 19 -3.11 9.06 -4.70
C THR A 19 -4.39 8.64 -4.02
N GLN A 20 -5.21 9.61 -3.59
CA GLN A 20 -6.54 9.33 -3.08
C GLN A 20 -7.48 8.97 -4.23
N THR A 21 -8.16 7.84 -4.10
CA THR A 21 -9.19 7.38 -5.03
C THR A 21 -10.50 7.07 -4.29
N ASN A 22 -11.54 6.73 -5.03
CA ASN A 22 -12.80 6.23 -4.46
C ASN A 22 -12.66 4.84 -3.81
N LEU A 23 -11.57 4.11 -4.09
CA LEU A 23 -11.26 2.78 -3.54
C LEU A 23 -10.32 2.84 -2.32
N GLY A 24 -9.93 4.04 -1.89
CA GLY A 24 -8.91 4.26 -0.85
C GLY A 24 -7.70 5.01 -1.38
N ALA A 25 -6.68 5.09 -0.54
CA ALA A 25 -5.41 5.70 -0.89
C ALA A 25 -4.49 4.65 -1.52
N LEU A 26 -3.97 4.96 -2.70
CA LEU A 26 -3.05 4.10 -3.43
C LEU A 26 -1.64 4.67 -3.40
N THR A 27 -0.65 3.80 -3.30
CA THR A 27 0.75 4.12 -3.58
C THR A 27 1.38 3.01 -4.42
N GLU A 28 2.40 3.38 -5.19
CA GLU A 28 3.19 2.46 -5.99
C GLU A 28 4.61 2.38 -5.44
N VAL A 29 5.10 1.17 -5.24
CA VAL A 29 6.39 0.88 -4.63
C VAL A 29 7.23 0.04 -5.60
N SER A 30 8.40 0.54 -5.99
CA SER A 30 9.35 -0.24 -6.78
C SER A 30 10.14 -1.21 -5.90
N HIS A 31 10.05 -2.51 -6.20
CA HIS A 31 10.78 -3.56 -5.48
C HIS A 31 11.01 -4.79 -6.38
N GLY A 32 12.23 -5.32 -6.39
CA GLY A 32 12.57 -6.55 -7.10
C GLY A 32 12.36 -6.48 -8.62
N GLY A 33 12.47 -5.30 -9.24
CA GLY A 33 12.22 -5.10 -10.68
C GLY A 33 10.74 -4.97 -11.07
N TYR A 34 9.83 -4.99 -10.09
CA TYR A 34 8.40 -4.77 -10.28
C TYR A 34 7.94 -3.47 -9.63
N SER A 35 6.85 -2.88 -10.15
CA SER A 35 6.09 -1.84 -9.46
C SER A 35 4.91 -2.48 -8.72
N TRP A 36 4.84 -2.34 -7.41
CA TRP A 36 3.83 -2.95 -6.56
C TRP A 36 2.79 -1.93 -6.15
N THR A 37 1.51 -2.26 -6.30
CA THR A 37 0.41 -1.39 -5.89
C THR A 37 -0.02 -1.73 -4.47
N VAL A 38 0.01 -0.75 -3.59
CA VAL A 38 -0.46 -0.85 -2.20
C VAL A 38 -1.70 0.02 -2.05
N ASN A 39 -2.78 -0.58 -1.56
CA ASN A 39 -4.03 0.09 -1.24
C ASN A 39 -4.20 0.18 0.29
N LEU A 40 -4.43 1.39 0.78
CA LEU A 40 -5.03 1.67 2.07
C LEU A 40 -6.53 1.97 1.85
N PRO A 41 -7.40 0.95 1.98
CA PRO A 41 -8.83 1.12 1.75
C PRO A 41 -9.46 2.10 2.75
N PRO A 42 -10.57 2.76 2.40
CA PRO A 42 -11.33 3.52 3.37
C PRO A 42 -11.83 2.56 4.46
N GLY A 43 -11.84 2.99 5.73
CA GLY A 43 -12.55 2.25 6.75
C GLY A 43 -14.04 2.23 6.42
N GLU A 44 -14.68 1.07 6.51
CA GLU A 44 -16.14 0.95 6.40
C GLU A 44 -16.74 1.04 7.79
N ASP A 45 -17.78 1.86 7.96
CA ASP A 45 -18.70 1.88 9.12
C ASP A 45 -18.09 1.41 10.45
N GLU A 46 -17.12 2.19 10.95
CA GLU A 46 -16.41 2.02 12.23
C GLU A 46 -15.34 0.91 12.30
N VAL A 47 -15.17 0.10 11.26
CA VAL A 47 -14.11 -0.91 11.18
C VAL A 47 -12.93 -0.40 10.36
N PRO A 48 -11.77 -0.10 10.98
CA PRO A 48 -10.57 0.22 10.22
C PRO A 48 -10.17 -0.98 9.37
N ALA A 49 -9.89 -0.73 8.10
CA ALA A 49 -9.43 -1.75 7.16
C ALA A 49 -7.89 -1.76 7.10
N LYS A 50 -7.32 -2.96 6.92
CA LYS A 50 -5.86 -3.11 6.76
C LYS A 50 -5.43 -2.68 5.36
N ALA A 51 -4.21 -2.13 5.30
CA ALA A 51 -3.53 -1.94 4.03
C ALA A 51 -3.30 -3.29 3.35
N ARG A 52 -3.24 -3.30 2.02
CA ARG A 52 -3.09 -4.52 1.22
C ARG A 52 -2.30 -4.26 -0.05
N VAL A 53 -1.55 -5.26 -0.50
CA VAL A 53 -0.97 -5.28 -1.84
C VAL A 53 -2.02 -5.82 -2.81
N THR A 54 -2.38 -5.04 -3.83
CA THR A 54 -3.42 -5.41 -4.81
C THR A 54 -2.87 -5.97 -6.11
N GLY A 55 -1.57 -5.85 -6.34
CA GLY A 55 -0.93 -6.33 -7.55
C GLY A 55 0.50 -5.86 -7.72
N ARG A 56 1.14 -6.40 -8.76
CA ARG A 56 2.43 -5.93 -9.26
C ARG A 56 2.42 -5.83 -10.78
N LEU A 57 3.13 -4.83 -11.30
CA LEU A 57 3.35 -4.59 -12.72
C LEU A 57 4.82 -4.87 -13.06
N GLY A 58 5.05 -5.63 -14.13
CA GLY A 58 6.38 -5.90 -14.65
C GLY A 58 6.37 -6.18 -16.16
N TYR A 59 7.52 -6.61 -16.68
CA TYR A 59 7.62 -7.04 -18.07
C TYR A 59 6.76 -8.31 -18.28
N GLY A 60 5.71 -8.20 -19.09
CA GLY A 60 4.71 -9.26 -19.28
C GLY A 60 3.30 -8.93 -18.76
N GLY A 61 3.12 -7.80 -18.06
CA GLY A 61 1.81 -7.28 -17.67
C GLY A 61 1.62 -7.14 -16.16
N THR A 62 0.35 -7.01 -15.75
CA THR A 62 -0.06 -6.85 -14.34
C THR A 62 -0.50 -8.19 -13.77
N GLU A 63 0.10 -8.58 -12.66
CA GLU A 63 -0.33 -9.70 -11.83
C GLU A 63 -1.16 -9.16 -10.67
N HIS A 64 -2.39 -9.64 -10.54
CA HIS A 64 -3.31 -9.25 -9.48
C HIS A 64 -3.14 -10.18 -8.28
N MET A 65 -3.17 -9.61 -7.07
CA MET A 65 -3.11 -10.37 -5.82
C MET A 65 -3.86 -9.62 -4.72
N ASP A 66 -4.15 -10.28 -3.61
CA ASP A 66 -4.69 -9.63 -2.42
C ASP A 66 -3.91 -10.15 -1.20
N ALA A 67 -2.97 -9.35 -0.73
CA ALA A 67 -2.15 -9.68 0.42
C ALA A 67 -2.25 -8.60 1.49
N GLU A 68 -2.90 -8.94 2.59
CA GLU A 68 -3.12 -8.02 3.72
C GLU A 68 -1.85 -7.77 4.51
N ALA A 69 -1.68 -6.51 4.91
CA ALA A 69 -0.65 -6.08 5.84
C ALA A 69 -0.93 -6.56 7.27
N THR A 70 0.12 -6.65 8.07
CA THR A 70 -0.06 -6.69 9.53
C THR A 70 -0.60 -5.34 10.03
N TRP A 71 -1.15 -5.32 11.24
CA TRP A 71 -1.59 -4.06 11.85
C TRP A 71 -0.43 -3.08 12.06
N GLY A 72 0.76 -3.55 12.46
CA GLY A 72 1.94 -2.69 12.59
C GLY A 72 2.35 -2.03 11.27
N GLN A 73 2.34 -2.79 10.17
CA GLN A 73 2.58 -2.23 8.84
C GLN A 73 1.47 -1.26 8.40
N THR A 74 0.21 -1.59 8.72
CA THR A 74 -0.94 -0.73 8.42
C THR A 74 -0.80 0.62 9.14
N ILE A 75 -0.41 0.63 10.42
CA ILE A 75 -0.20 1.87 11.18
C ILE A 75 0.87 2.74 10.51
N ALA A 76 2.04 2.16 10.18
CA ALA A 76 3.09 2.89 9.49
C ALA A 76 2.65 3.45 8.12
N ILE A 77 1.84 2.69 7.38
CA ILE A 77 1.25 3.12 6.10
C ILE A 77 0.26 4.27 6.29
N VAL A 78 -0.60 4.21 7.31
CA VAL A 78 -1.52 5.29 7.67
C VAL A 78 -0.73 6.55 8.02
N ASP A 79 0.32 6.43 8.82
CA ASP A 79 1.17 7.57 9.19
C ASP A 79 1.84 8.20 7.96
N ALA A 80 2.42 7.39 7.07
CA ALA A 80 3.03 7.85 5.83
C ALA A 80 2.00 8.56 4.92
N PHE A 81 0.81 7.99 4.81
CA PHE A 81 -0.28 8.60 4.06
C PHE A 81 -0.72 9.95 4.65
N MET A 82 -0.91 10.02 5.96
CA MET A 82 -1.30 11.26 6.63
C MET A 82 -0.20 12.33 6.53
N ALA A 83 1.07 11.93 6.66
CA ALA A 83 2.21 12.82 6.45
C ALA A 83 2.24 13.39 5.02
N SER A 84 1.94 12.57 4.00
CA SER A 84 1.89 13.03 2.61
C SER A 84 0.83 14.11 2.35
N LYS A 85 -0.23 14.17 3.18
CA LYS A 85 -1.27 15.20 3.10
C LYS A 85 -0.87 16.53 3.74
N CYS A 86 0.05 16.51 4.70
CA CYS A 86 0.46 17.71 5.45
C CYS A 86 1.48 18.58 4.70
N VAL A 87 2.15 18.06 3.66
CA VAL A 87 3.19 18.79 2.90
C VAL A 87 2.59 19.62 1.76
N ARG A 88 1.48 20.33 2.02
CA ARG A 88 0.80 21.12 1.00
C ARG A 88 0.91 22.62 1.22
#